data_AF-A0A538PZB0-F1
#
_entry.id   AF-A0A538PZB0-F1
#
_cell.length_a   1.000
_cell.length_b   1.000
_cell.length_c   1.000
_cell.angle_alpha   90.00
_cell.angle_beta   90.00
_cell.angle_gamma   90.00
#
_symmetry.space_group_name_H-M   'P 1'
#
loop_
_entity.id
_entity.type
_entity.pdbx_description
1 polymer ?
#
loop_
_entity_poly.entity_id
_entity_poly.type
_entity_poly.pdbx_seq_one_letter_code
_entity_poly.pdbx_strand_id
1 'polypeptide(L)'
;MALGRGVPRARGHRLAAAAEPARAAGVGGVVGRRRARGRGAGADRLSAFTVSKLAPVIALALCLSPSGARYSVDAWRQARRDPSAPRPELVSGGCVLFFQVLLPVFYFASGLAKARGDWRTHPYVLWTHLHDSYQTTVSWFIANHAPTWMWTVTQRAVLVFECGAPLWFALPWTRPFALAFGVGMHLMIGLMFGPVIWFSLLMMTLLVASYAPERWLTRALQLGRRLPPR
;
A
#
# COMPACT_ATOMS: atom_id res chain seq x y z
N MET A 1 72.25 48.84 -21.22
CA MET A 1 72.52 48.65 -22.66
C MET A 1 71.28 47.99 -23.26
N ALA A 2 70.30 48.74 -23.79
CA ALA A 2 70.22 49.25 -25.18
C ALA A 2 70.37 48.11 -26.22
N LEU A 3 69.51 47.89 -27.21
CA LEU A 3 68.44 48.65 -27.86
C LEU A 3 67.79 47.72 -28.93
N GLY A 4 66.54 48.00 -29.36
CA GLY A 4 66.00 47.60 -30.69
C GLY A 4 64.65 46.86 -30.62
N ARG A 5 63.49 47.52 -30.59
CA ARG A 5 62.70 48.16 -31.69
C ARG A 5 62.13 47.20 -32.75
N GLY A 6 60.80 47.12 -32.82
CA GLY A 6 60.06 46.58 -33.97
C GLY A 6 58.55 46.34 -33.74
N VAL A 7 57.74 47.40 -33.76
CA VAL A 7 56.25 47.45 -33.85
C VAL A 7 55.95 48.70 -34.71
N PRO A 8 54.84 48.90 -35.50
CA PRO A 8 53.53 48.20 -35.61
C PRO A 8 52.94 48.08 -37.06
N ARG A 9 51.66 47.64 -37.11
CA ARG A 9 50.53 47.99 -38.02
C ARG A 9 50.19 46.98 -39.13
N ALA A 10 48.95 46.80 -39.57
CA ALA A 10 47.56 47.00 -39.10
C ALA A 10 46.65 46.78 -40.33
N ARG A 11 45.38 46.39 -40.09
CA ARG A 11 44.16 46.40 -40.95
C ARG A 11 43.59 44.99 -41.12
N GLY A 12 42.32 44.72 -40.87
CA GLY A 12 41.18 45.59 -40.59
C GLY A 12 39.93 45.00 -41.26
N HIS A 13 38.77 45.22 -40.61
CA HIS A 13 37.40 45.03 -41.11
C HIS A 13 36.89 43.58 -41.15
N ARG A 14 35.73 43.21 -40.58
CA ARG A 14 34.45 43.94 -40.46
C ARG A 14 33.61 43.47 -39.26
N LEU A 15 32.97 44.46 -38.62
CA LEU A 15 31.90 44.38 -37.62
C LEU A 15 30.52 44.20 -38.30
N ALA A 16 29.58 43.57 -37.59
CA ALA A 16 28.15 43.95 -37.40
C ALA A 16 27.36 42.68 -37.00
N ALA A 17 26.81 42.48 -35.79
CA ALA A 17 25.88 43.26 -34.96
C ALA A 17 24.41 43.22 -35.43
N ALA A 18 23.51 43.15 -34.42
CA ALA A 18 22.05 43.35 -34.40
C ALA A 18 21.18 42.08 -34.62
N ALA A 19 20.45 41.58 -33.62
CA ALA A 19 19.23 42.11 -32.95
C ALA A 19 17.95 41.79 -33.76
N GLU A 20 17.16 40.79 -33.36
CA GLU A 20 15.95 40.86 -32.49
C GLU A 20 14.65 40.90 -33.36
N PRO A 21 13.41 40.98 -32.83
CA PRO A 21 12.44 39.88 -32.68
C PRO A 21 11.10 40.03 -33.45
N ALA A 22 10.19 39.07 -33.19
CA ALA A 22 8.73 39.23 -33.04
C ALA A 22 7.77 39.09 -34.25
N ARG A 23 6.79 38.17 -34.03
CA ARG A 23 5.34 38.26 -34.32
C ARG A 23 4.89 38.24 -35.80
N ALA A 24 3.72 37.73 -36.20
CA ALA A 24 2.59 37.03 -35.59
C ALA A 24 1.58 36.65 -36.71
N ALA A 25 0.52 35.93 -36.30
CA ALA A 25 -0.80 35.74 -36.92
C ALA A 25 -1.03 34.38 -37.64
N GLY A 26 -2.06 33.59 -37.33
CA GLY A 26 -3.10 33.75 -36.31
C GLY A 26 -4.24 32.71 -36.44
N VAL A 27 -4.97 32.58 -35.32
CA VAL A 27 -6.42 32.32 -35.21
C VAL A 27 -6.95 30.89 -35.41
N GLY A 28 -7.48 30.33 -34.30
CA GLY A 28 -8.68 29.46 -34.33
C GLY A 28 -8.53 28.12 -33.61
N GLY A 29 -9.01 28.00 -32.37
CA GLY A 29 -9.20 26.68 -31.75
C GLY A 29 -9.14 26.55 -30.23
N VAL A 30 -9.42 27.61 -29.46
CA VAL A 30 -9.63 27.50 -28.00
C VAL A 30 -11.07 27.05 -27.73
N VAL A 31 -11.42 25.79 -28.05
CA VAL A 31 -12.62 25.11 -27.54
C VAL A 31 -12.32 23.61 -27.50
N GLY A 32 -11.90 23.07 -26.35
CA GLY A 32 -11.72 21.61 -26.25
C GLY A 32 -11.06 21.04 -25.00
N ARG A 33 -10.46 21.86 -24.12
CA ARG A 33 -9.79 21.38 -22.89
C ARG A 33 -10.53 21.69 -21.59
N ARG A 34 -11.86 21.50 -21.55
CA ARG A 34 -12.65 21.64 -20.29
C ARG A 34 -13.64 20.52 -19.98
N ARG A 35 -13.53 19.34 -20.61
CA ARG A 35 -14.48 18.23 -20.37
C ARG A 35 -13.90 16.87 -19.94
N ALA A 36 -12.64 16.80 -19.52
CA ALA A 36 -12.03 15.53 -19.07
C ALA A 36 -11.36 15.57 -17.69
N ARG A 37 -11.69 16.55 -16.82
CA ARG A 37 -11.12 16.65 -15.46
C ARG A 37 -12.05 16.22 -14.32
N GLY A 38 -13.24 15.71 -14.62
CA GLY A 38 -14.30 15.62 -13.61
C GLY A 38 -14.43 14.30 -12.84
N ARG A 39 -14.27 13.13 -13.47
CA ARG A 39 -14.77 11.87 -12.86
C ARG A 39 -13.94 10.60 -13.11
N GLY A 40 -12.95 10.61 -14.00
CA GLY A 40 -12.15 9.42 -14.35
C GLY A 40 -10.81 9.28 -13.61
N ALA A 41 -10.16 10.39 -13.27
CA ALA A 41 -8.82 10.36 -12.66
C ALA A 41 -8.79 9.80 -11.24
N GLY A 42 -9.92 9.85 -10.51
CA GLY A 42 -10.06 9.21 -9.20
C GLY A 42 -10.30 7.71 -9.28
N ALA A 43 -11.04 7.25 -10.30
CA ALA A 43 -11.35 5.84 -10.51
C ALA A 43 -10.12 5.04 -10.93
N ASP A 44 -9.26 5.59 -11.79
CA ASP A 44 -7.98 4.97 -12.18
C ASP A 44 -6.95 4.94 -11.04
N ARG A 45 -7.02 5.90 -10.10
CA ARG A 45 -6.18 5.89 -8.89
C ARG A 45 -6.65 4.88 -7.86
N LEU A 46 -7.96 4.65 -7.76
CA LEU A 46 -8.55 3.61 -6.90
C LEU A 46 -8.34 2.19 -7.47
N SER A 47 -8.34 2.03 -8.80
CA SER A 47 -8.07 0.74 -9.46
C SER A 47 -6.59 0.32 -9.38
N ALA A 48 -5.69 1.29 -9.22
CA ALA A 48 -4.28 1.05 -8.88
C ALA A 48 -4.11 0.49 -7.45
N PHE A 49 -5.07 0.76 -6.56
CA PHE A 49 -5.08 0.15 -5.24
C PHE A 49 -5.69 -1.24 -5.31
N THR A 50 -4.98 -2.18 -4.68
CA THR A 50 -5.32 -3.59 -4.57
C THR A 50 -6.73 -3.84 -4.06
N VAL A 51 -7.42 -2.86 -3.48
CA VAL A 51 -8.82 -2.93 -3.00
C VAL A 51 -9.77 -3.39 -4.09
N SER A 52 -9.73 -2.81 -5.29
CA SER A 52 -10.65 -3.20 -6.37
C SER A 52 -10.41 -4.63 -6.87
N LYS A 53 -9.24 -5.21 -6.60
CA LYS A 53 -8.89 -6.60 -6.96
C LYS A 53 -9.06 -7.58 -5.79
N LEU A 54 -8.73 -7.17 -4.57
CA LEU A 54 -8.82 -7.96 -3.35
C LEU A 54 -10.25 -8.02 -2.82
N ALA A 55 -11.02 -6.92 -2.88
CA ALA A 55 -12.37 -6.90 -2.35
C ALA A 55 -13.29 -7.94 -2.99
N PRO A 56 -13.29 -8.15 -4.33
CA PRO A 56 -14.05 -9.24 -4.94
C PRO A 56 -13.58 -10.62 -4.49
N VAL A 57 -12.26 -10.84 -4.34
CA VAL A 57 -11.71 -12.12 -3.89
C VAL A 57 -12.09 -12.41 -2.44
N ILE A 58 -12.05 -11.39 -1.57
CA ILE A 58 -12.47 -11.49 -0.17
C ILE A 58 -13.98 -11.73 -0.09
N ALA A 59 -14.78 -10.99 -0.86
CA ALA A 59 -16.22 -11.19 -0.93
C ALA A 59 -16.58 -12.60 -1.39
N LEU A 60 -15.89 -13.11 -2.42
CA LEU A 60 -16.06 -14.48 -2.90
C LEU A 60 -15.66 -15.50 -1.83
N ALA A 61 -14.52 -15.30 -1.16
CA ALA A 61 -14.08 -16.18 -0.08
C ALA A 61 -15.06 -16.19 1.12
N LEU A 62 -15.67 -15.05 1.44
CA LEU A 62 -16.70 -14.95 2.47
C LEU A 62 -18.02 -15.60 2.04
N CYS A 63 -18.47 -15.40 0.79
CA CYS A 63 -19.68 -16.02 0.25
C CYS A 63 -19.55 -17.54 0.13
N LEU A 64 -18.36 -18.04 -0.24
CA LEU A 64 -18.05 -19.47 -0.33
C LEU A 64 -17.70 -20.10 1.02
N SER A 65 -17.53 -19.28 2.06
CA SER A 65 -17.17 -19.73 3.41
C SER A 65 -18.09 -20.85 3.91
N PRO A 66 -19.43 -20.71 3.88
CA PRO A 66 -20.34 -21.77 4.34
C PRO A 66 -20.32 -23.03 3.48
N SER A 67 -19.86 -22.94 2.22
CA SER A 67 -19.76 -24.10 1.33
C SER A 67 -18.80 -25.16 1.87
N GLY A 68 -17.77 -24.77 2.65
CA GLY A 68 -16.84 -25.69 3.29
C GLY A 68 -17.48 -26.63 4.31
N ALA A 69 -18.60 -26.26 4.93
CA ALA A 69 -19.33 -27.12 5.87
C ALA A 69 -20.03 -28.30 5.18
N ARG A 70 -20.34 -28.18 3.88
CA ARG A 70 -21.07 -29.19 3.10
C ARG A 70 -20.22 -29.88 2.03
N TYR A 71 -19.26 -29.17 1.44
CA TYR A 71 -18.48 -29.61 0.28
C TYR A 71 -16.98 -29.78 0.55
N SER A 72 -16.53 -29.74 1.82
CA SER A 72 -15.14 -30.05 2.15
C SER A 72 -14.84 -31.55 2.04
N VAL A 73 -13.55 -31.87 1.85
CA VAL A 73 -13.05 -33.24 1.90
C VAL A 73 -13.36 -33.89 3.26
N ASP A 74 -13.34 -33.12 4.34
CA ASP A 74 -13.68 -33.59 5.68
C ASP A 74 -15.17 -33.94 5.80
N ALA A 75 -16.06 -33.08 5.31
CA ALA A 75 -17.50 -33.36 5.26
C ALA A 75 -17.82 -34.60 4.40
N TRP A 76 -17.13 -34.75 3.26
CA TRP A 76 -17.26 -35.93 2.41
C TRP A 76 -16.78 -37.21 3.09
N ARG A 77 -15.64 -37.16 3.79
CA ARG A 77 -15.11 -38.30 4.57
C ARG A 77 -16.03 -38.66 5.73
N GLN A 78 -16.60 -37.66 6.42
CA GLN A 78 -17.52 -37.87 7.53
C GLN A 78 -18.83 -38.50 7.06
N ALA A 79 -19.42 -37.98 5.97
CA ALA A 79 -20.64 -38.54 5.38
C ALA A 79 -20.47 -40.00 4.90
N ARG A 80 -19.25 -40.40 4.51
CA ARG A 80 -18.94 -41.79 4.17
C ARG A 80 -18.78 -42.71 5.39
N ARG A 81 -18.36 -42.17 6.53
CA ARG A 81 -18.16 -42.93 7.77
C ARG A 81 -19.45 -43.07 8.57
N ASP A 82 -20.26 -42.02 8.59
CA ASP A 82 -21.53 -41.97 9.30
C ASP A 82 -22.54 -41.11 8.52
N PRO A 83 -23.46 -41.75 7.77
CA PRO A 83 -24.52 -41.05 7.03
C PRO A 83 -25.53 -40.32 7.93
N SER A 84 -25.60 -40.68 9.22
CA SER A 84 -26.53 -40.10 10.21
C SER A 84 -25.95 -38.93 11.00
N ALA A 85 -24.65 -38.64 10.82
CA ALA A 85 -23.98 -37.56 11.53
C ALA A 85 -24.63 -36.19 11.24
N PRO A 86 -24.91 -35.37 12.28
CA PRO A 86 -25.42 -34.02 12.10
C PRO A 86 -24.49 -33.18 11.23
N ARG A 87 -25.05 -32.50 10.22
CA ARG A 87 -24.25 -31.63 9.34
C ARG A 87 -23.87 -30.37 10.11
N PRO A 88 -22.59 -29.95 10.10
CA PRO A 88 -22.18 -28.70 10.73
C PRO A 88 -22.95 -27.52 10.11
N GLU A 89 -23.66 -26.75 10.94
CA GLU A 89 -24.32 -25.51 10.52
C GLU A 89 -23.35 -24.33 10.49
N LEU A 90 -22.29 -24.40 11.28
CA LEU A 90 -21.24 -23.39 11.35
C LEU A 90 -20.07 -23.74 10.41
N VAL A 91 -19.52 -22.68 9.83
CA VAL A 91 -18.44 -22.73 8.85
C VAL A 91 -17.17 -23.34 9.45
N SER A 92 -16.53 -24.28 8.74
CA SER A 92 -15.21 -24.76 9.14
C SER A 92 -14.20 -23.61 9.12
N GLY A 93 -13.20 -23.62 10.01
CA GLY A 93 -12.17 -22.58 10.08
C GLY A 93 -11.34 -22.38 8.80
N GLY A 94 -11.66 -23.08 7.70
CA GLY A 94 -10.96 -23.03 6.41
C GLY A 94 -10.84 -21.64 5.81
N CYS A 95 -11.85 -20.78 5.90
CA CYS A 95 -11.73 -19.41 5.38
C CYS A 95 -10.83 -18.52 6.24
N VAL A 96 -10.83 -18.72 7.56
CA VAL A 96 -9.87 -18.05 8.44
C VAL A 96 -8.46 -18.52 8.11
N LEU A 97 -8.25 -19.83 7.93
CA LEU A 97 -6.97 -20.41 7.52
C LEU A 97 -6.51 -19.88 6.16
N PHE A 98 -7.43 -19.72 5.20
CA PHE A 98 -7.12 -19.12 3.90
C PHE A 98 -6.57 -17.71 4.06
N PHE A 99 -7.23 -16.84 4.84
CA PHE A 99 -6.71 -15.49 5.09
C PHE A 99 -5.45 -15.48 5.94
N GLN A 100 -5.31 -16.42 6.88
CA GLN A 100 -4.09 -16.62 7.64
C GLN A 100 -2.92 -17.00 6.74
N VAL A 101 -3.11 -17.73 5.63
CA VAL A 101 -2.03 -18.02 4.67
C VAL A 101 -1.84 -16.90 3.65
N LEU A 102 -2.94 -16.32 3.16
CA LEU A 102 -2.92 -15.28 2.13
C LEU A 102 -2.17 -14.03 2.62
N LEU A 103 -2.41 -13.58 3.85
CA LEU A 103 -1.82 -12.35 4.37
C LEU A 103 -0.27 -12.42 4.48
N PRO A 104 0.34 -13.44 5.11
CA PRO A 104 1.80 -13.58 5.14
C PRO A 104 2.42 -13.72 3.75
N VAL A 105 1.77 -14.43 2.82
CA VAL A 105 2.24 -14.54 1.43
C VAL A 105 2.21 -13.17 0.74
N PHE A 106 1.13 -12.41 0.95
CA PHE A 106 1.00 -11.06 0.41
C PHE A 106 2.09 -10.11 0.96
N TYR A 107 2.32 -10.12 2.27
CA TYR A 107 3.40 -9.36 2.89
C TYR A 107 4.77 -9.78 2.38
N PHE A 108 5.02 -11.09 2.28
CA PHE A 108 6.29 -11.61 1.80
C PHE A 108 6.57 -11.21 0.36
N ALA A 109 5.59 -11.34 -0.54
CA ALA A 109 5.72 -10.93 -1.93
C ALA A 109 5.99 -9.42 -2.05
N SER A 110 5.28 -8.61 -1.26
CA SER A 110 5.52 -7.16 -1.14
C SER A 110 6.93 -6.84 -0.65
N GLY A 111 7.39 -7.50 0.41
CA GLY A 111 8.73 -7.32 0.97
C GLY A 111 9.83 -7.76 0.01
N LEU A 112 9.65 -8.87 -0.71
CA LEU A 112 10.59 -9.34 -1.71
C LEU A 112 10.70 -8.36 -2.90
N ALA A 113 9.58 -7.80 -3.35
CA ALA A 113 9.58 -6.77 -4.38
C ALA A 113 10.34 -5.51 -3.92
N LYS A 114 10.12 -5.07 -2.68
CA LYS A 114 10.87 -3.94 -2.09
C LYS A 114 12.36 -4.25 -1.92
N ALA A 115 12.69 -5.44 -1.43
CA ALA A 115 14.07 -5.87 -1.20
C ALA A 115 14.89 -5.96 -2.50
N ARG A 116 14.24 -6.25 -3.63
CA ARG A 116 14.85 -6.27 -4.97
C ARG A 116 14.94 -4.89 -5.61
N GLY A 117 14.15 -3.93 -5.12
CA GLY A 117 14.21 -2.53 -5.54
C GLY A 117 15.11 -1.68 -4.65
N ASP A 118 14.80 -0.38 -4.59
CA ASP A 118 15.67 0.63 -3.98
C ASP A 118 15.67 0.65 -2.45
N TRP A 119 14.84 -0.15 -1.78
CA TRP A 119 14.67 -0.10 -0.33
C TRP A 119 15.90 -0.57 0.46
N ARG A 120 16.84 -1.27 -0.18
CA ARG A 120 18.10 -1.69 0.44
C ARG A 120 19.21 -0.68 0.26
N THR A 121 19.21 0.03 -0.86
CA THR A 121 20.31 0.90 -1.32
C THR A 121 20.08 2.37 -0.97
N HIS A 122 18.82 2.81 -0.96
CA HIS A 122 18.47 4.22 -0.71
C HIS A 122 17.82 4.38 0.68
N PRO A 123 18.37 5.22 1.57
CA PRO A 123 17.91 5.35 2.96
C PRO A 123 16.62 6.18 3.14
N TYR A 124 16.14 6.84 2.08
CA TYR A 124 15.06 7.84 2.14
C TYR A 124 13.89 7.56 1.19
N VAL A 125 13.69 6.30 0.79
CA VAL A 125 12.59 5.94 -0.13
C VAL A 125 11.22 6.28 0.48
N LEU A 126 11.05 6.03 1.78
CA LEU A 126 9.80 6.41 2.45
C LEU A 126 9.58 7.92 2.47
N TRP A 127 10.64 8.71 2.66
CA TRP A 127 10.55 10.16 2.69
C TRP A 127 10.18 10.73 1.32
N THR A 128 10.73 10.20 0.23
CA THR A 128 10.37 10.65 -1.13
C THR A 128 8.93 10.30 -1.48
N HIS A 129 8.46 9.11 -1.10
CA HIS A 129 7.04 8.72 -1.26
C HIS A 129 6.10 9.66 -0.51
N LEU A 130 6.57 10.13 0.66
CA LEU A 130 5.83 11.09 1.44
C LEU A 130 5.75 12.47 0.82
N HIS A 131 6.59 12.83 -0.15
CA HIS A 131 6.57 14.12 -0.85
C HIS A 131 5.87 14.07 -2.21
N ASP A 132 5.22 12.95 -2.52
CA ASP A 132 4.40 12.81 -3.71
C ASP A 132 2.98 13.38 -3.50
N SER A 133 2.16 13.36 -4.54
CA SER A 133 0.80 13.93 -4.65
C SER A 133 -0.24 13.35 -3.67
N TYR A 134 0.17 12.54 -2.70
CA TYR A 134 -0.68 11.77 -1.77
C TYR A 134 -0.57 12.22 -0.31
N GLN A 135 0.11 13.34 -0.05
CA GLN A 135 0.30 13.91 1.29
C GLN A 135 -1.01 14.24 2.01
N THR A 136 -1.09 13.83 3.28
CA THR A 136 -2.06 14.31 4.26
C THR A 136 -1.42 15.34 5.20
N THR A 137 -2.23 16.03 6.01
CA THR A 137 -1.71 16.91 7.08
C THR A 137 -0.82 16.17 8.07
N VAL A 138 -1.13 14.89 8.35
CA VAL A 138 -0.31 14.03 9.22
C VAL A 138 1.04 13.75 8.56
N SER A 139 1.06 13.37 7.28
CA SER A 139 2.29 13.20 6.52
C SER A 139 3.15 14.45 6.50
N TRP A 140 2.54 15.61 6.25
CA TRP A 140 3.25 16.89 6.27
C TRP A 140 3.86 17.15 7.65
N PHE A 141 3.11 16.97 8.73
CA PHE A 141 3.62 17.19 10.08
C PHE A 141 4.82 16.28 10.40
N ILE A 142 4.69 14.98 10.15
CA ILE A 142 5.76 14.01 10.42
C ILE A 142 6.97 14.26 9.49
N ALA A 143 6.75 14.56 8.21
CA ALA A 143 7.81 14.88 7.25
C ALA A 143 8.73 16.02 7.72
N ASN A 144 8.14 17.05 8.34
CA ASN A 144 8.84 18.27 8.73
C ASN A 144 9.46 18.18 10.15
N HIS A 145 8.91 17.35 11.04
CA HIS A 145 9.35 17.29 12.44
C HIS A 145 10.13 16.02 12.80
N ALA A 146 10.02 14.96 12.00
CA ALA A 146 10.74 13.73 12.29
C ALA A 146 12.23 13.84 11.91
N PRO A 147 13.14 13.31 12.75
CA PRO A 147 14.55 13.28 12.41
C PRO A 147 14.81 12.32 11.24
N THR A 148 15.79 12.66 10.40
CA THR A 148 16.06 11.94 9.14
C THR A 148 16.35 10.45 9.32
N TRP A 149 17.02 10.07 10.40
CA TRP A 149 17.32 8.66 10.72
C TRP A 149 16.07 7.81 10.93
N MET A 150 14.96 8.42 11.37
CA MET A 150 13.70 7.73 11.63
C MET A 150 13.10 7.11 10.36
N TRP A 151 13.32 7.74 9.20
CA TRP A 151 12.88 7.23 7.90
C TRP A 151 13.58 5.92 7.54
N THR A 152 14.89 5.86 7.76
CA THR A 152 15.67 4.65 7.51
C THR A 152 15.31 3.53 8.48
N VAL A 153 15.08 3.84 9.75
CA VAL A 153 14.63 2.84 10.74
C VAL A 153 13.26 2.29 10.37
N THR A 154 12.29 3.15 10.07
CA THR A 154 10.94 2.74 9.67
C THR A 154 10.98 1.90 8.39
N GLN A 155 11.76 2.30 7.39
CA GLN A 155 11.94 1.57 6.13
C GLN A 155 12.49 0.16 6.36
N ARG A 156 13.54 0.04 7.18
CA ARG A 156 14.14 -1.26 7.52
C ARG A 156 13.19 -2.12 8.34
N ALA A 157 12.48 -1.53 9.31
CA ALA A 157 11.51 -2.25 10.14
C ALA A 157 10.39 -2.85 9.29
N VAL A 158 9.82 -2.08 8.36
CA VAL A 158 8.80 -2.57 7.41
C VAL A 158 9.36 -3.70 6.54
N LEU A 159 10.58 -3.54 6.01
CA LEU A 159 11.20 -4.56 5.16
C LEU A 159 11.45 -5.87 5.92
N VAL A 160 11.97 -5.80 7.15
CA VAL A 160 12.19 -6.96 8.03
C VAL A 160 10.87 -7.66 8.34
N PHE A 161 9.83 -6.90 8.66
CA PHE A 161 8.51 -7.46 8.93
C PHE A 161 7.92 -8.15 7.69
N GLU A 162 7.94 -7.49 6.52
CA GLU A 162 7.35 -8.03 5.30
C GLU A 162 8.09 -9.29 4.82
N CYS A 163 9.43 -9.26 4.76
CA CYS A 163 10.24 -10.43 4.41
C CYS A 163 10.15 -11.55 5.46
N GLY A 164 9.96 -11.19 6.73
CA GLY A 164 9.81 -12.12 7.85
C GLY A 164 8.37 -12.61 8.07
N ALA A 165 7.39 -12.09 7.34
CA ALA A 165 5.96 -12.30 7.63
C ALA A 165 5.56 -13.80 7.73
N PRO A 166 6.01 -14.71 6.85
CA PRO A 166 5.68 -16.13 6.98
C PRO A 166 6.11 -16.72 8.33
N LEU A 167 7.29 -16.35 8.82
CA LEU A 167 7.80 -16.83 10.11
C LEU A 167 7.06 -16.18 11.29
N TRP A 168 6.86 -14.86 11.22
CA TRP A 168 6.18 -14.08 12.26
C TRP A 168 4.74 -14.53 12.50
N PHE A 169 4.04 -14.93 11.43
CA PHE A 169 2.68 -15.43 11.52
C PHE A 169 2.60 -16.96 11.72
N ALA A 170 3.60 -17.73 11.30
CA ALA A 170 3.65 -19.17 11.58
C ALA A 170 3.83 -19.46 13.07
N LEU A 171 4.78 -18.79 13.74
CA LEU A 171 5.13 -19.04 15.13
C LEU A 171 4.09 -18.43 16.10
N PRO A 172 3.50 -19.21 17.02
CA PRO A 172 2.39 -18.75 17.86
C PRO A 172 2.77 -17.60 18.81
N TRP A 173 4.02 -17.53 19.28
CA TRP A 173 4.46 -16.48 20.19
C TRP A 173 4.76 -15.15 19.50
N THR A 174 5.11 -15.14 18.21
CA THR A 174 5.36 -13.90 17.46
C THR A 174 4.08 -13.29 16.88
N ARG A 175 3.03 -14.09 16.68
CA ARG A 175 1.72 -13.64 16.14
C ARG A 175 1.16 -12.36 16.77
N PRO A 176 1.09 -12.18 18.11
CA PRO A 176 0.55 -10.95 18.68
C PRO A 176 1.40 -9.72 18.33
N PHE A 177 2.73 -9.86 18.31
CA PHE A 177 3.63 -8.79 17.87
C PHE A 177 3.49 -8.51 16.37
N ALA A 178 3.31 -9.57 15.56
CA ALA A 178 3.08 -9.45 14.12
C ALA A 178 1.77 -8.71 13.81
N LEU A 179 0.70 -9.04 14.56
CA LEU A 179 -0.58 -8.36 14.46
C LEU A 179 -0.46 -6.88 14.85
N ALA A 180 0.16 -6.59 16.00
CA ALA A 180 0.35 -5.23 16.47
C ALA A 180 1.17 -4.38 15.47
N PHE A 181 2.28 -4.92 14.98
CA PHE A 181 3.12 -4.24 14.01
C PHE A 181 2.41 -4.06 12.67
N GLY A 182 1.74 -5.10 12.15
CA GLY A 182 1.00 -5.04 10.89
C GLY A 182 -0.15 -4.03 10.94
N VAL A 183 -0.92 -4.00 12.03
CA VAL A 183 -1.99 -3.02 12.23
C VAL A 183 -1.41 -1.61 12.36
N GLY A 184 -0.35 -1.43 13.15
CA GLY A 184 0.31 -0.13 13.31
C GLY A 184 0.90 0.40 12.01
N MET A 185 1.54 -0.46 11.22
CA MET A 185 2.07 -0.11 9.90
C MET A 185 0.94 0.34 8.96
N HIS A 186 -0.13 -0.43 8.83
CA HIS A 186 -1.25 -0.06 7.96
C HIS A 186 -1.93 1.20 8.45
N LEU A 187 -2.14 1.36 9.76
CA LEU A 187 -2.69 2.59 10.33
C LEU A 187 -1.83 3.80 9.92
N MET A 188 -0.51 3.71 10.09
CA MET A 188 0.41 4.76 9.69
C MET A 188 0.32 5.04 8.19
N ILE A 189 0.32 4.02 7.33
CA ILE A 189 0.14 4.18 5.87
C ILE A 189 -1.18 4.88 5.54
N GLY A 190 -2.29 4.48 6.17
CA GLY A 190 -3.61 5.06 5.92
C GLY A 190 -3.73 6.51 6.37
N LEU A 191 -3.07 6.86 7.48
CA LEU A 191 -2.97 8.24 7.96
C LEU A 191 -2.09 9.10 7.06
N MET A 192 -1.02 8.52 6.50
CA MET A 192 -0.03 9.24 5.71
C MET A 192 -0.42 9.40 4.23
N PHE A 193 -1.13 8.44 3.67
CA PHE A 193 -1.47 8.41 2.25
C PHE A 193 -2.98 8.41 2.05
N GLY A 194 -3.55 9.58 1.76
CA GLY A 194 -5.01 9.80 1.78
C GLY A 194 -5.82 8.79 0.96
N PRO A 195 -5.53 8.58 -0.34
CA PRO A 195 -6.26 7.60 -1.16
C PRO A 195 -6.06 6.13 -0.75
N VAL A 196 -5.03 5.82 0.04
CA VAL A 196 -4.67 4.46 0.48
C VAL A 196 -5.44 4.05 1.74
N ILE A 197 -6.18 4.98 2.36
CA ILE A 197 -6.90 4.71 3.61
C ILE A 197 -7.82 3.49 3.51
N TRP A 198 -8.51 3.31 2.39
CA TRP A 198 -9.42 2.17 2.18
C TRP A 198 -8.67 0.83 2.11
N PHE A 199 -7.49 0.82 1.49
CA PHE A 199 -6.63 -0.34 1.45
C PHE A 199 -6.10 -0.68 2.85
N SER A 200 -5.65 0.33 3.58
CA SER A 200 -5.19 0.19 4.97
C SER A 200 -6.30 -0.38 5.86
N LEU A 201 -7.52 0.17 5.80
CA LEU A 201 -8.66 -0.33 6.56
C LEU A 201 -9.00 -1.79 6.23
N LEU A 202 -8.96 -2.15 4.93
CA LEU A 202 -9.17 -3.52 4.49
C LEU A 202 -8.12 -4.46 5.09
N MET A 203 -6.83 -4.11 4.99
CA MET A 203 -5.73 -4.93 5.51
C MET A 203 -5.77 -5.05 7.04
N MET A 204 -6.07 -3.97 7.77
CA MET A 204 -6.27 -4.02 9.22
C MET A 204 -7.44 -4.92 9.61
N THR A 205 -8.56 -4.83 8.89
CA THR A 205 -9.73 -5.68 9.14
C THR A 205 -9.39 -7.15 8.93
N LEU A 206 -8.70 -7.49 7.83
CA LEU A 206 -8.26 -8.87 7.55
C LEU A 206 -7.28 -9.39 8.61
N LEU A 207 -6.31 -8.57 9.03
CA LEU A 207 -5.37 -8.91 10.09
C LEU A 207 -6.08 -9.22 11.40
N VAL A 208 -6.97 -8.32 11.85
CA VAL A 208 -7.73 -8.49 13.09
C VAL A 208 -8.65 -9.71 12.99
N ALA A 209 -9.40 -9.85 11.89
CA ALA A 209 -10.30 -10.99 11.71
C ALA A 209 -9.55 -12.34 11.69
N SER A 210 -8.33 -12.37 11.16
CA SER A 210 -7.56 -13.62 10.99
C SER A 210 -6.71 -13.99 12.20
N TYR A 211 -6.21 -12.99 12.94
CA TYR A 211 -5.17 -13.19 13.96
C TYR A 211 -5.50 -12.63 15.35
N ALA A 212 -6.63 -11.93 15.52
CA ALA A 212 -7.00 -11.47 16.86
C ALA A 212 -7.28 -12.67 17.79
N PRO A 213 -6.91 -12.55 19.09
CA PRO A 213 -7.24 -13.57 20.07
C PRO A 213 -8.75 -13.80 20.16
N GLU A 214 -9.18 -15.06 20.20
CA GLU A 214 -10.60 -15.43 20.29
C GLU A 214 -11.33 -14.78 21.48
N ARG A 215 -10.62 -14.57 22.59
CA ARG A 215 -11.12 -13.82 23.76
C ARG A 215 -11.59 -12.39 23.44
N TRP A 216 -11.03 -11.74 22.42
CA TRP A 216 -11.45 -10.40 22.02
C TRP A 216 -12.73 -10.47 21.19
N LEU A 217 -12.80 -11.44 20.28
CA LEU A 217 -13.98 -11.66 19.44
C LEU A 217 -15.21 -12.07 20.26
N THR A 218 -15.03 -13.04 21.17
CA THR A 218 -16.10 -13.50 22.07
C THR A 218 -16.63 -12.37 22.96
N ARG A 219 -15.74 -11.52 23.50
CA ARG A 219 -16.16 -10.32 24.27
C ARG A 219 -16.93 -9.32 23.41
N ALA A 220 -16.47 -9.03 22.19
CA ALA A 220 -17.17 -8.12 21.28
C ALA A 220 -18.56 -8.64 20.90
N LEU A 221 -18.68 -9.94 20.60
CA LEU A 221 -19.97 -10.59 20.30
C LEU A 221 -20.91 -10.60 21.51
N GLN A 222 -20.38 -10.84 22.71
CA GLN A 222 -21.15 -10.74 23.96
C GLN A 222 -21.65 -9.32 24.22
N LEU A 223 -20.85 -8.30 23.92
CA LEU A 223 -21.26 -6.90 24.05
C LEU A 223 -22.39 -6.55 23.07
N GLY A 224 -22.30 -7.03 21.82
CA GLY A 224 -23.34 -6.85 20.81
C GLY A 224 -24.67 -7.52 21.17
N ARG A 225 -24.62 -8.72 21.78
CA ARG A 225 -25.82 -9.44 22.26
C ARG A 225 -26.48 -8.82 23.49
N ARG A 226 -25.76 -7.99 24.24
CA ARG A 226 -26.30 -7.26 25.41
C ARG A 226 -27.04 -5.97 25.02
N LEU A 227 -26.95 -5.53 23.78
CA LEU A 227 -27.75 -4.40 23.29
C LEU A 227 -29.15 -4.92 22.94
N PRO A 228 -30.22 -4.30 23.47
CA PRO A 228 -31.58 -4.68 23.07
C PRO A 228 -31.74 -4.47 21.54
N PRO A 229 -32.54 -5.30 20.86
CA PRO A 229 -32.87 -5.06 19.46
C PRO A 229 -33.46 -3.66 19.33
N ARG A 230 -32.89 -2.86 18.43
CA ARG A 230 -33.42 -1.55 18.06
C ARG A 230 -34.59 -1.68 17.10
#